data_AF-A0AAN8UCX5-F1
#
_entry.id   AF-A0AAN8UCX5-F1
#
_cell.length_a   1.000
_cell.length_b   1.000
_cell.length_c   1.000
_cell.angle_alpha   90.00
_cell.angle_beta   90.00
_cell.angle_gamma   90.00
#
_symmetry.space_group_name_H-M   'P 1'
#
loop_
_entity.id
_entity.type
_entity.pdbx_description
1 polymer ?
#
loop_
_entity_poly.entity_id
_entity_poly.type
_entity_poly.pdbx_seq_one_letter_code
_entity_poly.pdbx_strand_id
1 'polypeptide(L)'
;MGCQEELLVERVCEIYQKLSKLESLKPSKAVNMLFTQLVLTCMPPIPIDVNKLPKHVQDMRSKLIKLCGEAEGLLETHFSSLLGSFENPLHHLNIFPYYSNYLKLSLLEFTLLSKHFTHNSIPNKIAFVGSGPLPLTSIVLASFHLTKATFHNYDIDPSANSNAYCLVTSDPDLSKRMFFHTTDIMNVTSGLRDFEVVFLAALVGMDKEDKVKVIDHLAKHMAPGALLMLRSAHGARAFLYPIVDPCNDLHGFEVLSVFHPSDEVINSVIVARKFSTPVDSSLDQGGLATTPPPATMMQIPCKCCEIEAFNPINHNHMIDELALEEKI
;
A
#
# COMPACT_ATOMS: atom_id res chain seq x y z
N MET A 1 -19.76 -23.80 3.90
CA MET A 1 -18.68 -22.82 3.71
C MET A 1 -17.43 -23.40 3.05
N GLY A 2 -17.03 -24.67 3.30
CA GLY A 2 -15.79 -25.24 2.72
C GLY A 2 -15.70 -25.34 1.19
N CYS A 3 -16.80 -25.62 0.48
CA CYS A 3 -16.78 -25.82 -0.98
C CYS A 3 -16.34 -24.58 -1.78
N GLN A 4 -16.72 -23.37 -1.37
CA GLN A 4 -16.32 -22.13 -2.08
C GLN A 4 -14.85 -21.78 -1.85
N GLU A 5 -14.34 -22.02 -0.63
CA GLU A 5 -12.93 -21.83 -0.31
C GLU A 5 -12.05 -22.82 -1.07
N GLU A 6 -12.44 -24.09 -1.11
CA GLU A 6 -11.73 -25.14 -1.86
C GLU A 6 -11.64 -24.81 -3.37
N LEU A 7 -12.77 -24.44 -3.99
CA LEU A 7 -12.82 -24.05 -5.40
C LEU A 7 -11.96 -22.81 -5.70
N LEU A 8 -11.94 -21.83 -4.80
CA LEU A 8 -11.10 -20.66 -4.95
C LEU A 8 -9.61 -21.03 -4.87
N VAL A 9 -9.23 -21.81 -3.87
CA VAL A 9 -7.85 -22.25 -3.69
C VAL A 9 -7.37 -23.09 -4.88
N GLU A 10 -8.19 -24.02 -5.36
CA GLU A 10 -7.92 -24.82 -6.56
C GLU A 10 -7.68 -23.91 -7.77
N ARG A 11 -8.58 -22.94 -8.00
CA ARG A 11 -8.46 -22.02 -9.13
C ARG A 11 -7.21 -21.14 -9.05
N VAL A 12 -6.88 -20.62 -7.86
CA VAL A 12 -5.64 -19.86 -7.65
C VAL A 12 -4.42 -20.73 -7.91
N CYS A 13 -4.42 -22.00 -7.47
CA CYS A 13 -3.33 -22.93 -7.71
C CYS A 13 -3.14 -23.19 -9.22
N GLU A 14 -4.22 -23.40 -9.97
CA GLU A 14 -4.16 -23.56 -11.43
C GLU A 14 -3.56 -22.34 -12.13
N ILE A 15 -3.98 -21.14 -11.74
CA ILE A 15 -3.47 -19.90 -12.33
C ILE A 15 -1.99 -19.71 -11.98
N TYR A 16 -1.61 -19.94 -10.73
CA TYR A 16 -0.21 -19.91 -10.30
C TYR A 16 0.66 -20.87 -11.12
N GLN A 17 0.22 -22.11 -11.34
CA GLN A 17 0.97 -23.09 -12.14
C GLN A 17 1.16 -22.65 -13.61
N LYS A 18 0.23 -21.88 -14.17
CA LYS A 18 0.35 -21.31 -15.52
C LYS A 18 1.33 -20.14 -15.51
N LEU A 19 1.18 -19.22 -14.56
CA LEU A 19 2.07 -18.06 -14.39
C LEU A 19 3.52 -18.50 -14.17
N SER A 20 3.76 -19.49 -13.32
CA SER A 20 5.10 -19.98 -12.99
C SER A 20 5.83 -20.66 -14.15
N LYS A 21 5.14 -20.95 -15.26
CA LYS A 21 5.70 -21.57 -16.48
C LYS A 21 5.98 -20.55 -17.58
N LEU A 22 5.58 -19.29 -17.39
CA LEU A 22 5.86 -18.24 -18.36
C LEU A 22 7.33 -17.87 -18.32
N GLU A 23 7.93 -17.65 -19.49
CA GLU A 23 9.32 -17.20 -19.60
C GLU A 23 9.51 -15.73 -19.19
N SER A 24 8.43 -14.94 -19.20
CA SER A 24 8.42 -13.51 -18.92
C SER A 24 7.07 -13.09 -18.35
N LEU A 25 7.09 -12.18 -17.37
CA LEU A 25 5.92 -11.52 -16.80
C LEU A 25 5.67 -10.12 -17.38
N LYS A 26 6.41 -9.74 -18.43
CA LYS A 26 6.17 -8.46 -19.12
C LYS A 26 4.75 -8.40 -19.69
N PRO A 27 4.14 -7.21 -19.78
CA PRO A 27 2.80 -7.05 -20.33
C PRO A 27 2.66 -7.70 -21.69
N SER A 28 1.67 -8.59 -21.80
CA SER A 28 1.30 -9.30 -23.01
C SER A 28 -0.10 -9.87 -22.84
N LYS A 29 -0.81 -10.17 -23.93
CA LYS A 29 -2.17 -10.72 -23.86
C LYS A 29 -2.28 -11.94 -22.94
N ALA A 30 -1.31 -12.85 -22.99
CA ALA A 30 -1.30 -14.06 -22.17
C ALA A 30 -1.10 -13.76 -20.68
N VAL A 31 -0.15 -12.89 -20.35
CA VAL A 31 0.14 -12.45 -18.98
C VAL A 31 -1.06 -11.68 -18.41
N ASN A 32 -1.55 -10.68 -19.15
CA ASN A 32 -2.68 -9.82 -18.77
C ASN A 32 -3.94 -10.67 -18.50
N MET A 33 -4.22 -11.66 -19.34
CA MET A 33 -5.36 -12.57 -19.16
C MET A 33 -5.24 -13.38 -17.86
N LEU A 34 -4.05 -13.93 -17.55
CA LEU A 34 -3.86 -14.74 -16.35
C LEU A 34 -3.97 -13.91 -15.07
N PHE A 35 -3.36 -12.73 -15.02
CA PHE A 35 -3.50 -11.83 -13.87
C PHE A 35 -4.92 -11.29 -13.73
N THR A 36 -5.61 -10.98 -14.83
CA THR A 36 -7.03 -10.60 -14.79
C THR A 36 -7.88 -11.73 -14.20
N GLN A 37 -7.67 -12.97 -14.64
CA GLN A 37 -8.35 -14.13 -14.05
C GLN A 37 -8.04 -14.29 -12.57
N LEU A 38 -6.79 -14.06 -12.15
CA LEU A 38 -6.38 -14.15 -10.75
C LEU A 38 -7.10 -13.10 -9.90
N VAL A 39 -7.08 -11.84 -10.34
CA VAL A 39 -7.75 -10.72 -9.64
C VAL A 39 -9.24 -10.98 -9.53
N LEU A 40 -9.90 -11.35 -10.63
CA LEU A 40 -11.34 -11.67 -10.64
C LEU A 40 -11.68 -12.87 -9.75
N THR A 41 -10.77 -13.84 -9.63
CA THR A 41 -10.94 -14.97 -8.70
C THR A 41 -10.87 -14.51 -7.24
N CYS A 42 -10.00 -13.55 -6.92
CA CYS A 42 -9.76 -13.08 -5.55
C CYS A 42 -10.65 -11.91 -5.11
N MET A 43 -11.34 -11.25 -6.04
CA MET A 43 -12.17 -10.06 -5.79
C MET A 43 -13.46 -10.33 -5.00
N PRO A 44 -14.19 -11.45 -5.17
CA PRO A 44 -15.35 -11.74 -4.32
C PRO A 44 -14.98 -11.76 -2.83
N PRO A 45 -15.83 -11.23 -1.93
CA PRO A 45 -15.56 -11.17 -0.49
C PRO A 45 -15.72 -12.55 0.18
N ILE A 46 -14.93 -13.52 -0.25
CA ILE A 46 -14.90 -14.87 0.31
C ILE A 46 -13.98 -14.83 1.54
N PRO A 47 -14.50 -15.13 2.75
CA PRO A 47 -13.68 -15.16 3.95
C PRO A 47 -12.72 -16.35 3.87
N ILE A 48 -11.42 -16.07 3.98
CA ILE A 48 -10.36 -17.08 3.97
C ILE A 48 -9.34 -16.70 5.02
N ASP A 49 -9.01 -17.67 5.87
CA ASP A 49 -7.91 -17.56 6.82
C ASP A 49 -6.68 -18.28 6.25
N VAL A 50 -5.78 -17.52 5.63
CA VAL A 50 -4.61 -18.09 4.95
C VAL A 50 -3.70 -18.89 5.89
N ASN A 51 -3.75 -18.65 7.20
CA ASN A 51 -2.95 -19.37 8.18
C ASN A 51 -3.48 -20.78 8.44
N LYS A 52 -4.77 -21.02 8.16
CA LYS A 52 -5.42 -22.34 8.27
C LYS A 52 -5.31 -23.18 7.00
N LEU A 53 -4.87 -22.59 5.89
CA LEU A 53 -4.67 -23.31 4.64
C LEU A 53 -3.55 -24.36 4.77
N PRO A 54 -3.57 -25.44 3.98
CA PRO A 54 -2.48 -26.41 3.96
C PRO A 54 -1.13 -25.77 3.67
N LYS A 55 -0.05 -26.29 4.27
CA LYS A 55 1.30 -25.69 4.17
C LYS A 55 1.76 -25.47 2.72
N HIS A 56 1.48 -26.41 1.82
CA HIS A 56 1.82 -26.28 0.41
C HIS A 56 1.09 -25.10 -0.29
N VAL A 57 -0.13 -24.76 0.14
CA VAL A 57 -0.89 -23.61 -0.37
C VAL A 57 -0.32 -22.31 0.20
N GLN A 58 0.09 -22.29 1.47
CA GLN A 58 0.76 -21.14 2.07
C GLN A 58 2.08 -20.84 1.34
N ASP A 59 2.88 -21.88 1.06
CA ASP A 59 4.14 -21.74 0.34
C ASP A 59 3.93 -21.32 -1.12
N MET A 60 2.88 -21.83 -1.78
CA MET A 60 2.45 -21.38 -3.10
C MET A 60 2.07 -19.90 -3.09
N ARG A 61 1.25 -19.48 -2.12
CA ARG A 61 0.82 -18.08 -1.95
C ARG A 61 2.01 -17.14 -1.82
N SER A 62 3.00 -17.47 -0.99
CA SER A 62 4.20 -16.64 -0.84
C SER A 62 4.98 -16.48 -2.14
N LYS A 63 4.98 -17.49 -3.02
CA LYS A 63 5.57 -17.39 -4.37
C LYS A 63 4.69 -16.58 -5.32
N LEU A 64 3.37 -16.77 -5.25
CA LEU A 64 2.41 -16.05 -6.09
C LEU A 64 2.46 -14.54 -5.83
N ILE A 65 2.55 -14.09 -4.57
CA ILE A 65 2.68 -12.67 -4.23
C ILE A 65 3.93 -12.06 -4.86
N LYS A 66 5.05 -12.79 -4.88
CA LYS A 66 6.28 -12.33 -5.54
C LYS A 66 6.11 -12.19 -7.05
N LEU A 67 5.40 -13.13 -7.69
CA LEU A 67 5.05 -13.02 -9.11
C LEU A 67 4.11 -11.83 -9.39
N CYS A 68 3.15 -11.56 -8.50
CA CYS A 68 2.28 -10.39 -8.62
C CYS A 68 3.10 -9.10 -8.53
N GLY A 69 3.99 -8.99 -7.55
CA GLY A 69 4.86 -7.80 -7.39
C GLY A 69 5.79 -7.58 -8.59
N GLU A 70 6.40 -8.63 -9.12
CA GLU A 70 7.23 -8.53 -10.34
C GLU A 70 6.40 -8.08 -11.55
N ALA A 71 5.25 -8.71 -11.79
CA ALA A 71 4.38 -8.36 -12.91
C ALA A 71 3.83 -6.94 -12.82
N GLU A 72 3.41 -6.51 -11.62
CA GLU A 72 2.97 -5.14 -11.35
C GLU A 72 4.09 -4.13 -11.65
N GLY A 73 5.31 -4.36 -11.16
CA GLY A 73 6.45 -3.49 -11.45
C GLY A 73 6.80 -3.42 -12.94
N LEU A 74 6.72 -4.53 -13.67
CA LEU A 74 6.93 -4.56 -15.13
C LEU A 74 5.82 -3.82 -15.88
N LEU A 75 4.57 -3.96 -15.44
CA LEU A 75 3.42 -3.25 -16.00
C LEU A 75 3.54 -1.75 -15.78
N GLU A 76 3.82 -1.31 -14.55
CA GLU A 76 4.04 0.10 -14.22
C GLU A 76 5.23 0.68 -15.01
N THR A 77 6.32 -0.06 -15.17
CA THR A 77 7.48 0.37 -15.98
C THR A 77 7.09 0.58 -17.44
N HIS A 78 6.35 -0.36 -18.02
CA HIS A 78 5.88 -0.28 -19.40
C HIS A 78 5.02 0.97 -19.61
N PHE A 79 4.01 1.17 -18.75
CA PHE A 79 3.12 2.32 -18.85
C PHE A 79 3.78 3.64 -18.50
N SER A 80 4.71 3.67 -17.54
CA SER A 80 5.48 4.89 -17.26
C SER A 80 6.35 5.30 -18.46
N SER A 81 6.94 4.32 -19.16
CA SER A 81 7.73 4.60 -20.36
C SER A 81 6.87 5.13 -21.50
N LEU A 82 5.69 4.53 -21.70
CA LEU A 82 4.71 5.01 -22.68
C LEU A 82 4.22 6.41 -22.35
N LEU A 83 3.81 6.65 -21.10
CA LEU A 83 3.34 7.94 -20.62
C LEU A 83 4.41 9.04 -20.75
N GLY A 84 5.66 8.70 -20.41
CA GLY A 84 6.81 9.60 -20.54
C GLY A 84 7.15 9.99 -21.99
N SER A 85 6.56 9.33 -22.99
CA SER A 85 6.72 9.71 -24.40
C SER A 85 5.79 10.86 -24.84
N PHE A 86 4.76 11.18 -24.06
CA PHE A 86 3.88 12.32 -24.33
C PHE A 86 4.48 13.63 -23.79
N GLU A 87 4.13 14.75 -24.42
CA GLU A 87 4.56 16.09 -23.97
C GLU A 87 4.04 16.42 -22.56
N ASN A 88 2.81 15.99 -22.25
CA ASN A 88 2.16 16.18 -20.96
C ASN A 88 1.69 14.83 -20.40
N PRO A 89 2.59 14.00 -19.82
CA PRO A 89 2.28 12.63 -19.40
C PRO A 89 1.04 12.52 -18.50
N LEU A 90 0.85 13.49 -17.60
CA LEU A 90 -0.24 13.50 -16.63
C LEU A 90 -1.63 13.65 -17.26
N HIS A 91 -1.75 14.19 -18.47
CA HIS A 91 -3.03 14.27 -19.19
C HIS A 91 -3.46 12.93 -19.79
N HIS A 92 -2.57 11.93 -19.79
CA HIS A 92 -2.78 10.63 -20.45
C HIS A 92 -2.85 9.47 -19.46
N LEU A 93 -2.91 9.72 -18.14
CA LEU A 93 -2.91 8.65 -17.13
C LEU A 93 -4.05 7.63 -17.29
N ASN A 94 -5.14 8.01 -17.96
CA ASN A 94 -6.27 7.13 -18.26
C ASN A 94 -5.93 5.97 -19.20
N ILE A 95 -4.78 5.98 -19.88
CA ILE A 95 -4.34 4.82 -20.67
C ILE A 95 -3.88 3.65 -19.78
N PHE A 96 -3.54 3.90 -18.52
CA PHE A 96 -3.18 2.84 -17.58
C PHE A 96 -4.45 2.09 -17.15
N PRO A 97 -4.52 0.75 -17.34
CA PRO A 97 -5.76 -0.01 -17.16
C PRO A 97 -6.40 0.09 -15.77
N TYR A 98 -5.61 0.40 -14.74
CA TYR A 98 -6.10 0.49 -13.36
C TYR A 98 -6.22 1.92 -12.84
N TYR A 99 -6.12 2.94 -13.71
CA TYR A 99 -6.14 4.35 -13.26
C TYR A 99 -7.41 4.71 -12.48
N SER A 100 -8.58 4.24 -12.93
CA SER A 100 -9.85 4.43 -12.21
C SER A 100 -9.86 3.80 -10.81
N ASN A 101 -9.21 2.64 -10.64
CA ASN A 101 -9.04 2.00 -9.34
C ASN A 101 -8.15 2.86 -8.42
N TYR A 102 -7.09 3.46 -8.97
CA TYR A 102 -6.22 4.38 -8.23
C TYR A 102 -6.93 5.67 -7.81
N LEU A 103 -7.84 6.21 -8.62
CA LEU A 103 -8.69 7.35 -8.24
C LEU A 103 -9.58 6.99 -7.04
N LYS A 104 -10.26 5.84 -7.09
CA LYS A 104 -11.13 5.36 -6.00
C LYS A 104 -10.35 5.07 -4.72
N LEU A 105 -9.24 4.34 -4.83
CA LEU A 105 -8.39 4.00 -3.70
C LEU A 105 -7.78 5.24 -3.05
N SER A 106 -7.26 6.19 -3.83
CA SER A 106 -6.67 7.41 -3.28
C SER A 106 -7.71 8.32 -2.61
N LEU A 107 -8.94 8.38 -3.13
CA LEU A 107 -10.03 9.10 -2.49
C LEU A 107 -10.42 8.45 -1.14
N LEU A 108 -10.51 7.12 -1.12
CA LEU A 108 -10.75 6.35 0.10
C LEU A 108 -9.64 6.61 1.14
N GLU A 109 -8.38 6.47 0.73
CA GLU A 109 -7.20 6.73 1.56
C GLU A 109 -7.21 8.16 2.13
N PHE A 110 -7.47 9.17 1.29
CA PHE A 110 -7.61 10.54 1.73
C PHE A 110 -8.77 10.74 2.72
N THR A 111 -9.92 10.11 2.46
CA THR A 111 -11.10 10.22 3.33
C THR A 111 -10.82 9.64 4.71
N LEU A 112 -10.17 8.46 4.76
CA LEU A 112 -9.77 7.83 6.02
C LEU A 112 -8.75 8.68 6.79
N LEU A 113 -7.73 9.21 6.10
CA LEU A 113 -6.75 10.10 6.72
C LEU A 113 -7.39 11.38 7.28
N SER A 114 -8.32 11.97 6.52
CA SER A 114 -8.94 13.26 6.86
C SER A 114 -9.72 13.23 8.18
N LYS A 115 -10.24 12.05 8.57
CA LYS A 115 -10.90 11.85 9.87
C LYS A 115 -9.96 12.07 11.07
N HIS A 116 -8.66 11.96 10.84
CA HIS A 116 -7.64 12.01 11.89
C HIS A 116 -6.82 13.29 11.87
N PHE A 117 -7.07 14.20 10.91
CA PHE A 117 -6.54 15.55 10.93
C PHE A 117 -7.38 16.43 11.87
N THR A 118 -6.73 17.34 12.61
CA THR A 118 -7.45 18.43 13.27
C THR A 118 -7.82 19.48 12.22
N HIS A 119 -8.88 20.27 12.45
CA HIS A 119 -9.41 21.24 11.48
C HIS A 119 -8.38 22.22 10.87
N ASN A 120 -7.21 22.40 11.51
CA ASN A 120 -6.13 23.27 11.05
C ASN A 120 -4.83 22.53 10.65
N SER A 121 -4.82 21.19 10.57
CA SER A 121 -3.60 20.39 10.38
C SER A 121 -3.69 19.41 9.20
N ILE A 122 -4.01 19.93 8.01
CA ILE A 122 -3.82 19.15 6.78
C ILE A 122 -2.30 18.90 6.62
N PRO A 123 -1.86 17.66 6.40
CA PRO A 123 -0.44 17.36 6.29
C PRO A 123 0.17 18.06 5.08
N ASN A 124 1.33 18.66 5.29
CA ASN A 124 2.10 19.38 4.29
C ASN A 124 3.31 18.56 3.79
N LYS A 125 3.80 17.59 4.56
CA LYS A 125 4.94 16.75 4.15
C LYS A 125 4.64 15.27 4.33
N ILE A 126 4.65 14.55 3.20
CA ILE A 126 4.21 13.15 3.11
C ILE A 126 5.35 12.33 2.52
N ALA A 127 5.62 11.16 3.10
CA ALA A 127 6.48 10.16 2.48
C ALA A 127 5.64 9.04 1.86
N PHE A 128 6.04 8.54 0.70
CA PHE A 128 5.45 7.37 0.07
C PHE A 128 6.53 6.32 -0.17
N VAL A 129 6.44 5.19 0.53
CA VAL A 129 7.43 4.12 0.52
C VAL A 129 7.00 3.04 -0.47
N GLY A 130 7.86 2.77 -1.46
CA GLY A 130 7.57 1.87 -2.58
C GLY A 130 6.65 2.55 -3.59
N SER A 131 7.05 3.71 -4.09
CA SER A 131 6.25 4.49 -5.03
C SER A 131 6.20 3.89 -6.44
N GLY A 132 7.20 3.07 -6.80
CA GLY A 132 7.28 2.44 -8.12
C GLY A 132 7.58 3.42 -9.25
N PRO A 133 7.73 2.89 -10.48
CA PRO A 133 7.93 3.68 -11.69
C PRO A 133 6.71 4.51 -12.08
N LEU A 134 5.51 4.12 -11.63
CA LEU A 134 4.25 4.79 -11.93
C LEU A 134 3.54 5.19 -10.62
N PRO A 135 3.96 6.28 -9.95
CA PRO A 135 3.53 6.63 -8.59
C PRO A 135 2.12 7.24 -8.53
N LEU A 136 1.12 6.51 -9.03
CA LEU A 136 -0.24 7.02 -9.25
C LEU A 136 -0.90 7.51 -7.98
N THR A 137 -0.72 6.84 -6.86
CA THR A 137 -1.32 7.29 -5.59
C THR A 137 -0.78 8.64 -5.17
N SER A 138 0.53 8.83 -5.20
CA SER A 138 1.14 10.13 -4.91
C SER A 138 0.67 11.19 -5.90
N ILE A 139 0.60 10.89 -7.21
CA ILE A 139 0.11 11.81 -8.23
C ILE A 139 -1.35 12.20 -7.97
N VAL A 140 -2.25 11.23 -7.77
CA VAL A 140 -3.69 11.47 -7.56
C VAL A 140 -3.93 12.27 -6.28
N LEU A 141 -3.27 11.90 -5.17
CA LEU A 141 -3.37 12.65 -3.92
C LEU A 141 -2.86 14.08 -4.11
N ALA A 142 -1.69 14.26 -4.73
CA ALA A 142 -1.09 15.57 -4.95
C ALA A 142 -1.91 16.46 -5.90
N SER A 143 -2.63 15.88 -6.87
CA SER A 143 -3.43 16.60 -7.85
C SER A 143 -4.82 16.98 -7.34
N PHE A 144 -5.47 16.10 -6.57
CA PHE A 144 -6.91 16.24 -6.30
C PHE A 144 -7.28 16.44 -4.83
N HIS A 145 -6.41 16.06 -3.88
CA HIS A 145 -6.80 15.96 -2.47
C HIS A 145 -5.88 16.75 -1.53
N LEU A 146 -4.58 16.64 -1.72
CA LEU A 146 -3.52 17.24 -0.89
C LEU A 146 -2.69 18.20 -1.75
N THR A 147 -3.38 19.15 -2.39
CA THR A 147 -2.84 20.04 -3.44
C THR A 147 -1.75 21.01 -2.97
N LYS A 148 -1.59 21.17 -1.65
CA LYS A 148 -0.53 21.98 -1.03
C LYS A 148 0.59 21.15 -0.41
N ALA A 149 0.42 19.83 -0.34
CA ALA A 149 1.41 18.96 0.27
C ALA A 149 2.58 18.69 -0.68
N THR A 150 3.72 18.39 -0.07
CA THR A 150 4.91 17.85 -0.73
C THR A 150 4.97 16.35 -0.52
N PHE A 151 5.31 15.63 -1.58
CA PHE A 151 5.38 14.17 -1.61
C PHE A 151 6.82 13.74 -1.83
N HIS A 152 7.34 12.98 -0.88
CA HIS A 152 8.66 12.36 -0.95
C HIS A 152 8.48 10.88 -1.24
N ASN A 153 8.69 10.52 -2.50
CA ASN A 153 8.54 9.17 -3.01
C ASN A 153 9.86 8.42 -2.86
N TYR A 154 9.83 7.26 -2.21
CA TYR A 154 10.98 6.42 -1.95
C TYR A 154 10.85 5.13 -2.75
N ASP A 155 11.91 4.78 -3.46
CA ASP A 155 12.06 3.50 -4.13
C ASP A 155 13.52 3.04 -4.07
N ILE A 156 13.74 1.72 -4.02
CA ILE A 156 15.09 1.14 -4.00
C ILE A 156 15.68 1.11 -5.41
N ASP A 157 14.84 1.08 -6.45
CA ASP A 157 15.27 1.01 -7.84
C ASP A 157 15.46 2.42 -8.43
N PRO A 158 16.69 2.82 -8.83
CA PRO A 158 16.93 4.10 -9.49
C PRO A 158 16.14 4.28 -10.78
N SER A 159 15.86 3.20 -11.51
CA SER A 159 15.12 3.25 -12.77
C SER A 159 13.65 3.58 -12.54
N ALA A 160 13.05 3.05 -11.47
CA ALA A 160 11.70 3.38 -11.04
C ALA A 160 11.57 4.89 -10.76
N ASN A 161 12.45 5.44 -9.93
CA ASN A 161 12.44 6.87 -9.62
C ASN A 161 12.70 7.76 -10.86
N SER A 162 13.56 7.32 -11.77
CA SER A 162 13.83 8.07 -13.02
C SER A 162 12.60 8.14 -13.90
N ASN A 163 11.91 7.00 -14.08
CA ASN A 163 10.66 6.92 -14.83
C ASN A 163 9.57 7.79 -14.20
N ALA A 164 9.39 7.68 -12.89
CA ALA A 164 8.42 8.44 -12.13
C ALA A 164 8.66 9.96 -12.20
N TYR A 165 9.93 10.38 -12.11
CA TYR A 165 10.33 11.79 -12.26
C TYR A 165 9.96 12.35 -13.64
N CYS A 166 10.20 11.58 -14.71
CA CYS A 166 9.88 11.98 -16.08
C CYS A 166 8.37 12.23 -16.28
N LEU A 167 7.49 11.59 -15.51
CA LEU A 167 6.04 11.80 -15.63
C LEU A 167 5.59 13.18 -15.15
N VAL A 168 6.27 13.74 -14.14
CA VAL A 168 5.85 14.97 -13.47
C VAL A 168 6.72 16.17 -13.83
N THR A 169 7.87 15.96 -14.48
CA THR A 169 8.87 17.02 -14.73
C THR A 169 8.36 18.16 -15.61
N SER A 170 7.40 17.92 -16.51
CA SER A 170 6.81 18.97 -17.36
C SER A 170 5.66 19.71 -16.69
N ASP A 171 5.13 19.19 -15.58
CA ASP A 171 4.05 19.84 -14.84
C ASP A 171 4.59 20.98 -13.95
N PRO A 172 4.10 22.23 -14.09
CA PRO A 172 4.67 23.39 -13.41
C PRO A 172 4.46 23.42 -11.89
N ASP A 173 3.54 22.60 -11.36
CA ASP A 173 3.21 22.53 -9.94
C ASP A 173 3.77 21.25 -9.31
N LEU A 174 3.45 20.08 -9.86
CA LEU A 174 3.87 18.79 -9.32
C LEU A 174 5.39 18.59 -9.37
N SER A 175 6.07 19.11 -10.39
CA SER A 175 7.55 19.09 -10.45
C SER A 175 8.22 19.78 -9.25
N LYS A 176 7.51 20.70 -8.57
CA LYS A 176 8.02 21.42 -7.38
C LYS A 176 7.60 20.78 -6.06
N ARG A 177 6.59 19.91 -6.08
CA ARG A 177 6.01 19.30 -4.89
C ARG A 177 6.32 17.81 -4.75
N MET A 178 6.73 17.15 -5.83
CA MET A 178 7.05 15.72 -5.84
C MET A 178 8.56 15.51 -5.94
N PHE A 179 9.12 14.81 -4.97
CA PHE A 179 10.54 14.48 -4.87
C PHE A 179 10.69 12.96 -4.92
N PHE A 180 11.75 12.48 -5.56
CA PHE A 180 12.03 11.04 -5.72
C PHE A 180 13.39 10.71 -5.12
N HIS A 181 13.41 9.71 -4.24
CA HIS A 181 14.56 9.34 -3.42
C HIS A 181 14.93 7.89 -3.70
N THR A 182 16.07 7.67 -4.36
CA THR A 182 16.61 6.32 -4.59
C THR A 182 17.34 5.83 -3.35
N THR A 183 16.61 5.12 -2.49
CA THR A 183 17.18 4.53 -1.27
C THR A 183 16.23 3.48 -0.72
N ASP A 184 16.80 2.43 -0.12
CA ASP A 184 16.04 1.54 0.74
C ASP A 184 15.56 2.32 1.97
N ILE A 185 14.26 2.29 2.24
CA ILE A 185 13.65 2.96 3.39
C ILE A 185 14.28 2.56 4.72
N MET A 186 14.82 1.34 4.81
CA MET A 186 15.52 0.83 5.99
C MET A 186 16.79 1.64 6.32
N ASN A 187 17.33 2.40 5.37
CA ASN A 187 18.47 3.29 5.56
C ASN A 187 18.05 4.72 5.98
N VAL A 188 16.78 5.08 5.84
CA VAL A 188 16.26 6.41 6.20
C VAL A 188 15.85 6.40 7.67
N THR A 189 16.52 7.22 8.48
CA THR A 189 16.30 7.24 9.94
C THR A 189 15.72 8.58 10.40
N SER A 190 16.56 9.54 10.79
CA SER A 190 16.10 10.84 11.31
C SER A 190 15.20 11.60 10.33
N GLY A 191 15.42 11.46 9.02
CA GLY A 191 14.57 12.07 7.99
C GLY A 191 13.11 11.65 8.03
N LEU A 192 12.78 10.47 8.61
CA LEU A 192 11.39 10.03 8.76
C LEU A 192 10.59 10.88 9.76
N ARG A 193 11.26 11.66 10.62
CA ARG A 193 10.62 12.56 11.59
C ARG A 193 10.03 13.81 10.96
N ASP A 194 10.41 14.13 9.73
CA ASP A 194 9.91 15.30 9.03
C ASP A 194 8.50 15.08 8.45
N PHE A 195 8.06 13.82 8.33
CA PHE A 195 6.81 13.48 7.67
C PHE A 195 5.67 13.35 8.68
N GLU A 196 4.57 14.03 8.37
CA GLU A 196 3.32 13.96 9.14
C GLU A 196 2.53 12.70 8.81
N VAL A 197 2.65 12.23 7.55
CA VAL A 197 2.07 10.99 7.06
C VAL A 197 3.13 10.20 6.28
N VAL A 198 3.23 8.90 6.58
CA VAL A 198 4.01 7.94 5.80
C VAL A 198 3.05 6.93 5.18
N PHE A 199 3.06 6.83 3.86
CA PHE A 199 2.38 5.79 3.11
C PHE A 199 3.32 4.60 2.92
N LEU A 200 2.83 3.39 3.17
CA LEU A 200 3.53 2.14 2.91
C LEU A 200 2.77 1.34 1.86
N ALA A 201 3.32 1.28 0.64
CA ALA A 201 2.70 0.59 -0.49
C ALA A 201 2.52 -0.91 -0.22
N ALA A 202 1.62 -1.55 -0.98
CA ALA A 202 1.25 -2.95 -0.76
C ALA A 202 2.44 -3.91 -0.95
N LEU A 203 3.27 -3.64 -1.96
CA LEU A 203 4.38 -4.50 -2.41
C LEU A 203 5.71 -4.29 -1.67
N VAL A 204 5.81 -3.31 -0.77
CA VAL A 204 6.99 -3.18 0.10
C VAL A 204 6.96 -4.31 1.12
N GLY A 205 8.03 -5.11 1.21
CA GLY A 205 8.06 -6.31 2.06
C GLY A 205 7.10 -7.38 1.53
N MET A 206 7.48 -8.06 0.44
CA MET A 206 6.62 -9.03 -0.26
C MET A 206 6.38 -10.35 0.50
N ASP A 207 7.07 -10.55 1.62
CA ASP A 207 6.70 -11.55 2.64
C ASP A 207 6.38 -10.87 3.98
N LYS A 208 5.73 -11.64 4.85
CA LYS A 208 5.18 -11.10 6.10
C LYS A 208 6.29 -10.56 6.99
N GLU A 209 7.38 -11.32 7.12
CA GLU A 209 8.50 -10.98 7.98
C GLU A 209 9.19 -9.69 7.52
N ASP A 210 9.42 -9.53 6.22
CA ASP A 210 10.01 -8.31 5.68
C ASP A 210 9.07 -7.10 5.79
N LYS A 211 7.75 -7.29 5.59
CA LYS A 211 6.75 -6.24 5.83
C LYS A 211 6.80 -5.72 7.26
N VAL A 212 6.82 -6.65 8.24
CA VAL A 212 6.88 -6.32 9.66
C VAL A 212 8.18 -5.61 10.01
N LYS A 213 9.32 -6.04 9.46
CA LYS A 213 10.60 -5.33 9.66
C LYS A 213 10.55 -3.87 9.20
N VAL A 214 9.91 -3.60 8.06
CA VAL A 214 9.72 -2.24 7.56
C VAL A 214 8.81 -1.45 8.49
N ILE A 215 7.71 -2.04 8.95
CA ILE A 215 6.79 -1.40 9.90
C ILE A 215 7.52 -1.05 11.21
N ASP A 216 8.29 -1.98 11.78
CA ASP A 216 9.07 -1.78 13.00
C ASP A 216 10.12 -0.65 12.82
N HIS A 217 10.75 -0.59 11.64
CA HIS A 217 11.67 0.50 11.30
C HIS A 217 10.96 1.86 11.26
N LEU A 218 9.79 1.93 10.62
CA LEU A 218 8.96 3.14 10.62
C LEU A 218 8.51 3.53 12.04
N ALA A 219 8.09 2.56 12.85
CA ALA A 219 7.73 2.76 14.25
C ALA A 219 8.87 3.41 15.05
N LYS A 220 10.11 2.98 14.80
CA LYS A 220 11.30 3.53 15.46
C LYS A 220 11.61 4.96 15.03
N HIS A 221 11.43 5.29 13.74
CA HIS A 221 12.02 6.48 13.14
C HIS A 221 11.05 7.62 12.80
N MET A 222 9.76 7.38 12.65
CA MET A 222 8.75 8.44 12.41
C MET A 222 8.64 9.43 13.57
N ALA A 223 8.01 10.59 13.36
CA ALA A 223 7.70 11.50 14.48
C ALA A 223 6.61 10.92 15.40
N PRO A 224 6.70 11.10 16.73
CA PRO A 224 5.60 10.81 17.64
C PRO A 224 4.30 11.48 17.18
N GLY A 225 3.19 10.74 17.14
CA GLY A 225 1.90 11.25 16.66
C GLY A 225 1.72 11.29 15.14
N ALA A 226 2.75 11.05 14.34
CA ALA A 226 2.63 10.94 12.87
C ALA A 226 1.78 9.72 12.48
N LEU A 227 1.15 9.79 11.30
CA LEU A 227 0.28 8.75 10.78
C LEU A 227 1.03 7.83 9.83
N LEU A 228 0.82 6.52 9.98
CA LEU A 228 1.17 5.50 9.02
C LEU A 228 -0.12 5.08 8.30
N MET A 229 -0.14 5.23 6.98
CA MET A 229 -1.15 4.64 6.12
C MET A 229 -0.52 3.50 5.35
N LEU A 230 -1.02 2.28 5.50
CA LEU A 230 -0.45 1.12 4.84
C LEU A 230 -1.51 0.31 4.11
N ARG A 231 -1.08 -0.28 2.99
CA ARG A 231 -1.89 -1.23 2.23
C ARG A 231 -1.64 -2.65 2.72
N SER A 232 -2.74 -3.38 2.87
CA SER A 232 -2.83 -4.77 3.32
C SER A 232 -3.83 -5.52 2.41
N ALA A 233 -4.20 -6.74 2.80
CA ALA A 233 -5.22 -7.53 2.15
C ALA A 233 -6.11 -8.25 3.18
N HIS A 234 -7.29 -8.69 2.73
CA HIS A 234 -8.25 -9.43 3.54
C HIS A 234 -8.94 -10.51 2.69
N GLY A 235 -9.21 -11.67 3.30
CA GLY A 235 -9.95 -12.76 2.67
C GLY A 235 -9.24 -13.29 1.42
N ALA A 236 -9.99 -13.58 0.36
CA ALA A 236 -9.40 -14.06 -0.89
C ALA A 236 -8.37 -13.11 -1.52
N ARG A 237 -8.47 -11.79 -1.30
CA ARG A 237 -7.48 -10.81 -1.79
C ARG A 237 -6.09 -11.01 -1.18
N ALA A 238 -5.98 -11.78 -0.09
CA ALA A 238 -4.70 -12.15 0.52
C ALA A 238 -3.80 -13.01 -0.38
N PHE A 239 -4.31 -13.59 -1.47
CA PHE A 239 -3.47 -14.26 -2.46
C PHE A 239 -2.68 -13.29 -3.35
N LEU A 240 -3.08 -12.02 -3.40
CA LEU A 240 -2.46 -10.98 -4.21
C LEU A 240 -1.40 -10.20 -3.44
N TYR A 241 -1.65 -9.90 -2.16
CA TYR A 241 -0.77 -9.07 -1.34
C TYR A 241 -0.52 -9.65 0.06
N PRO A 242 0.59 -9.25 0.72
CA PRO A 242 0.82 -9.55 2.13
C PRO A 242 -0.31 -9.03 3.03
N ILE A 243 -0.61 -9.78 4.09
CA ILE A 243 -1.53 -9.34 5.14
C ILE A 243 -0.71 -8.72 6.26
N VAL A 244 -1.13 -7.55 6.71
CA VAL A 244 -0.73 -6.94 7.98
C VAL A 244 -1.85 -7.16 8.98
N ASP A 245 -1.55 -7.87 10.06
CA ASP A 245 -2.43 -8.09 11.20
C ASP A 245 -2.38 -6.86 12.14
N PRO A 246 -3.48 -6.10 12.31
CA PRO A 246 -3.48 -4.91 13.14
C PRO A 246 -3.08 -5.16 14.61
N CYS A 247 -3.31 -6.37 15.14
CA CYS A 247 -3.02 -6.71 16.52
C CYS A 247 -1.57 -7.13 16.76
N ASN A 248 -0.94 -7.76 15.77
CA ASN A 248 0.35 -8.46 15.93
C ASN A 248 1.50 -7.85 15.13
N ASP A 249 1.20 -7.07 14.09
CA ASP A 249 2.22 -6.62 13.13
C ASP A 249 2.47 -5.10 13.21
N LEU A 250 1.68 -4.34 13.99
CA LEU A 250 1.77 -2.87 14.12
C LEU A 250 2.33 -2.40 15.47
N HIS A 251 3.40 -3.03 15.92
CA HIS A 251 4.08 -2.61 17.16
C HIS A 251 4.55 -1.15 17.07
N GLY A 252 4.31 -0.39 18.15
CA GLY A 252 4.67 1.03 18.19
C GLY A 252 3.62 1.98 17.57
N PHE A 253 2.49 1.44 17.10
CA PHE A 253 1.38 2.22 16.57
C PHE A 253 0.04 1.94 17.27
N GLU A 254 -0.79 2.98 17.39
CA GLU A 254 -2.20 2.90 17.71
C GLU A 254 -2.99 2.74 16.41
N VAL A 255 -3.68 1.61 16.23
CA VAL A 255 -4.55 1.41 15.05
C VAL A 255 -5.80 2.28 15.18
N LEU A 256 -6.01 3.18 14.22
CA LEU A 256 -7.11 4.14 14.22
C LEU A 256 -8.30 3.65 13.39
N SER A 257 -8.03 3.10 12.20
CA SER A 257 -9.05 2.58 11.30
C SER A 257 -8.51 1.45 10.43
N VAL A 258 -9.38 0.50 10.11
CA VAL A 258 -9.11 -0.62 9.20
C VAL A 258 -10.26 -0.69 8.21
N PHE A 259 -9.94 -0.65 6.92
CA PHE A 259 -10.92 -0.73 5.85
C PHE A 259 -10.63 -1.92 4.94
N HIS A 260 -11.66 -2.73 4.70
CA HIS A 260 -11.61 -3.87 3.80
C HIS A 260 -12.57 -3.63 2.63
N PRO A 261 -12.07 -3.43 1.40
CA PRO A 261 -12.95 -3.18 0.26
C PRO A 261 -13.78 -4.43 -0.08
N SER A 262 -15.03 -4.18 -0.47
CA SER A 262 -15.96 -5.20 -0.96
C SER A 262 -16.24 -5.09 -2.46
N ASP A 263 -15.64 -4.10 -3.12
CA ASP A 263 -15.83 -3.74 -4.53
C ASP A 263 -14.56 -4.08 -5.36
N GLU A 264 -14.36 -3.42 -6.49
CA GLU A 264 -13.19 -3.58 -7.36
C GLU A 264 -11.85 -3.11 -6.73
N VAL A 265 -11.89 -2.39 -5.60
CA VAL A 265 -10.67 -2.04 -4.88
C VAL A 265 -10.09 -3.29 -4.22
N ILE A 266 -8.79 -3.50 -4.39
CA ILE A 266 -8.13 -4.72 -3.90
C ILE A 266 -7.46 -4.50 -2.54
N ASN A 267 -6.75 -3.38 -2.35
CA ASN A 267 -6.00 -3.19 -1.13
C ASN A 267 -6.92 -2.86 0.04
N SER A 268 -6.78 -3.61 1.13
CA SER A 268 -7.23 -3.13 2.44
C SER A 268 -6.34 -1.98 2.88
N VAL A 269 -6.89 -1.03 3.63
CA VAL A 269 -6.18 0.15 4.11
C VAL A 269 -6.21 0.14 5.63
N ILE A 270 -5.05 0.36 6.25
CA ILE A 270 -4.94 0.53 7.70
C ILE A 270 -4.35 1.91 7.97
N VAL A 271 -4.99 2.67 8.85
CA VAL A 271 -4.46 3.93 9.39
C VAL A 271 -4.06 3.69 10.83
N ALA A 272 -2.80 4.00 11.14
CA ALA A 272 -2.26 3.87 12.48
C ALA A 272 -1.48 5.12 12.86
N ARG A 273 -1.47 5.47 14.14
CA ARG A 273 -0.74 6.62 14.68
C ARG A 273 0.46 6.14 15.48
N LYS A 274 1.64 6.69 15.22
CA LYS A 274 2.81 6.37 16.03
C LYS A 274 2.57 6.82 17.48
N PHE A 275 2.80 5.95 18.45
CA PHE A 275 2.64 6.29 19.85
C PHE A 275 3.47 7.53 20.20
N SER A 276 2.87 8.41 20.99
CA SER A 276 3.65 9.44 21.67
C SER A 276 4.49 8.74 22.72
N THR A 277 5.82 8.80 22.62
CA THR A 277 6.64 8.49 23.80
C THR A 277 6.16 9.41 24.92
N PRO A 278 5.93 8.92 26.15
CA PRO A 278 5.83 9.81 27.28
C PRO A 278 7.05 10.71 27.21
N VAL A 279 6.84 12.03 27.18
CA VAL A 279 7.94 12.97 27.39
C VAL A 279 8.54 12.54 28.71
N ASP A 280 9.78 12.05 28.71
CA ASP A 280 10.58 12.04 29.93
C ASP A 280 10.64 13.50 30.35
N SER A 281 9.67 13.90 31.19
CA SER A 281 9.76 15.09 31.99
C SER A 281 11.06 14.95 32.74
N SER A 282 12.07 15.69 32.28
CA SER A 282 13.38 15.79 32.85
C SER A 282 13.24 15.90 34.37
N LEU A 283 13.63 14.82 35.05
CA LEU A 283 13.94 14.85 36.47
C LEU A 283 15.03 15.91 36.65
N ASP A 284 14.68 16.99 37.33
CA ASP A 284 15.65 17.75 38.08
C ASP A 284 15.24 17.78 39.54
N GLN A 285 16.19 17.32 40.36
CA GLN A 285 16.33 17.42 41.82
C GLN A 285 15.62 16.40 42.72
N GLY A 286 16.38 15.36 43.05
CA GLY A 286 16.89 15.18 44.42
C GLY A 286 16.13 14.20 45.32
N GLY A 287 16.70 13.00 45.52
CA GLY A 287 16.26 12.12 46.60
C GLY A 287 16.80 10.69 46.50
N LEU A 288 17.50 10.27 47.53
CA LEU A 288 18.21 9.00 47.68
C LEU A 288 17.24 7.79 47.79
N ALA A 289 17.72 6.63 47.30
CA ALA A 289 17.45 5.26 47.77
C ALA A 289 16.31 4.39 47.16
N THR A 290 16.77 3.22 46.68
CA THR A 290 16.21 1.85 46.78
C THR A 290 15.17 1.31 45.78
N THR A 291 15.60 0.24 45.09
CA THR A 291 14.89 -0.89 44.46
C THR A 291 14.10 -0.67 43.15
N PRO A 292 14.29 -1.53 42.12
CA PRO A 292 13.52 -1.47 40.88
C PRO A 292 12.13 -2.13 41.07
N PRO A 293 11.04 -1.55 40.56
CA PRO A 293 9.74 -2.22 40.52
C PRO A 293 9.69 -3.24 39.36
N PRO A 294 8.80 -4.25 39.44
CA PRO A 294 8.72 -5.30 38.43
C PRO A 294 8.16 -4.76 37.11
N ALA A 295 8.63 -5.35 36.01
CA ALA A 295 8.12 -5.11 34.66
C ALA A 295 6.64 -5.51 34.56
N THR A 296 5.74 -4.55 34.79
CA THR A 296 4.35 -4.66 34.39
C THR A 296 4.30 -4.46 32.87
N MET A 297 4.19 -5.57 32.12
CA MET A 297 3.61 -5.54 30.79
C MET A 297 2.22 -4.92 30.92
N MET A 298 2.08 -3.64 30.58
CA MET A 298 0.77 -3.06 30.31
C MET A 298 0.25 -3.79 29.08
N GLN A 299 -0.60 -4.79 29.29
CA GLN A 299 -1.55 -5.25 28.30
C GLN A 299 -2.46 -4.07 27.98
N ILE A 300 -2.13 -3.34 26.92
CA ILE A 300 -2.99 -2.31 26.37
C ILE A 300 -4.17 -3.04 25.73
N PRO A 301 -5.42 -2.74 26.12
CA PRO A 301 -6.56 -3.38 25.52
C PRO A 301 -6.66 -2.92 24.07
N CYS A 302 -6.42 -3.86 23.15
CA CYS A 302 -6.72 -3.71 21.74
C CYS A 302 -8.24 -3.51 21.63
N LYS A 303 -8.70 -2.26 21.63
CA LYS A 303 -10.10 -1.95 21.29
C LYS A 303 -10.34 -2.53 19.90
N CYS A 304 -11.22 -3.52 19.80
CA CYS A 304 -11.70 -4.03 18.53
C CYS A 304 -12.04 -2.84 17.62
N CYS A 305 -11.31 -2.72 16.51
CA CYS A 305 -11.55 -1.68 15.52
C CYS A 305 -12.95 -1.88 14.94
N GLU A 306 -13.76 -0.82 14.92
CA GLU A 306 -15.00 -0.81 14.15
C GLU A 306 -14.63 -0.90 12.66
N ILE A 307 -15.12 -1.94 11.99
CA ILE A 307 -14.96 -2.10 10.53
C ILE A 307 -15.87 -1.07 9.87
N GLU A 308 -15.29 -0.06 9.24
CA GLU A 308 -16.06 0.99 8.57
C GLU A 308 -16.58 0.49 7.21
N ALA A 309 -17.90 0.55 7.01
CA ALA A 309 -18.52 0.32 5.71
C ALA A 309 -18.51 1.63 4.88
N PHE A 310 -17.97 1.58 3.66
CA PHE A 310 -18.01 2.70 2.71
C PHE A 310 -19.11 2.45 1.68
N ASN A 311 -19.90 3.47 1.35
CA ASN A 311 -21.03 3.39 0.44
C ASN A 311 -20.86 4.43 -0.69
N PRO A 312 -20.18 4.10 -1.80
CA PRO A 312 -20.12 5.00 -2.94
C PRO A 312 -21.39 4.82 -3.78
N ILE A 313 -22.29 5.80 -3.72
CA ILE A 313 -23.42 5.90 -4.65
C ILE A 313 -22.88 6.29 -6.04
N ASN A 314 -22.68 5.30 -6.92
CA ASN A 314 -22.98 5.32 -8.35
C ASN A 314 -22.36 4.10 -9.04
N HIS A 315 -23.17 3.05 -9.21
CA HIS A 315 -22.88 1.96 -10.14
C HIS A 315 -23.43 2.33 -11.52
N ASN A 316 -22.54 2.48 -12.50
CA ASN A 316 -22.69 1.90 -13.85
C ASN A 316 -21.50 2.25 -14.75
N HIS A 317 -21.17 1.29 -15.61
CA HIS A 317 -20.12 1.27 -16.63
C HIS A 317 -18.74 0.84 -16.13
N MET A 318 -18.33 -0.37 -16.56
CA MET A 318 -17.15 -0.58 -17.42
C MET A 318 -16.86 -2.09 -17.57
N ILE A 319 -17.59 -2.73 -18.50
CA ILE A 319 -17.18 -3.99 -19.12
C ILE A 319 -16.56 -3.74 -20.52
N ASP A 320 -16.58 -2.50 -21.02
CA ASP A 320 -16.13 -2.18 -22.38
C ASP A 320 -14.66 -1.74 -22.51
N GLU A 321 -13.91 -1.56 -21.41
CA GLU A 321 -12.54 -1.00 -21.51
C GLU A 321 -11.44 -2.05 -21.76
N LEU A 322 -11.77 -3.34 -21.73
CA LEU A 322 -10.83 -4.44 -22.01
C LEU A 322 -10.73 -4.81 -23.51
N ALA A 323 -11.46 -4.09 -24.39
CA ALA A 323 -11.46 -4.32 -25.84
C ALA A 323 -10.55 -3.35 -26.62
N LEU A 324 -9.87 -2.41 -25.95
CA LEU A 324 -9.06 -1.37 -26.61
C LEU A 324 -7.66 -1.84 -27.05
N GLU A 325 -7.26 -3.09 -26.80
CA GLU A 325 -5.99 -3.66 -27.31
C GLU A 325 -5.95 -3.87 -28.84
N GLU A 326 -7.00 -3.54 -29.60
CA GLU A 326 -6.97 -3.69 -31.08
C GLU A 326 -6.42 -2.47 -31.85
N LYS A 327 -6.16 -1.33 -31.22
CA LYS A 327 -5.54 -0.19 -31.90
C LYS A 327 -4.72 0.67 -30.94
N ILE A 328 -3.44 0.35 -30.77
CA ILE A 328 -2.27 1.25 -30.71
C ILE A 328 -1.02 0.36 -30.68
#